data_AF-A0AAX2ZFM4-F1
#
_entry.id   AF-A0AAX2ZFM4-F1
#
_cell.length_a   1.000
_cell.length_b   1.000
_cell.length_c   1.000
_cell.angle_alpha   90.00
_cell.angle_beta   90.00
_cell.angle_gamma   90.00
#
_symmetry.space_group_name_H-M   'P 1'
#
loop_
_entity.id
_entity.type
_entity.pdbx_description
1 polymer ?
#
loop_
_entity_poly.entity_id
_entity_poly.type
_entity_poly.pdbx_seq_one_letter_code
_entity_poly.pdbx_strand_id
1 'polypeptide(L)'
;MNTNDKYYLKLEEDFFNKEAILILEKRSNGFLYTDILIKLYLKSIKDNGRLFYKNIRPYDTNELAAITRHKEEVVNEALNIFIKLDLIEVSDDGAIVMKAMTKLK
;
A
#
# COMPACT_ATOMS: atom_id res chain seq x y z
N MET A 1 -20.03 3.52 21.10
CA MET A 1 -18.99 4.20 20.30
C MET A 1 -19.45 4.20 18.86
N ASN A 2 -19.94 5.34 18.36
CA ASN A 2 -20.20 5.51 16.94
C ASN A 2 -18.85 5.83 16.28
N THR A 3 -18.26 4.89 15.57
CA THR A 3 -17.05 5.18 14.78
C THR A 3 -17.21 4.56 13.41
N ASN A 4 -18.18 5.09 12.67
CA ASN A 4 -18.27 4.90 11.23
C ASN A 4 -17.22 5.82 10.57
N ASP A 5 -15.96 5.70 11.01
CA ASP A 5 -14.86 6.55 10.57
C ASP A 5 -14.60 6.23 9.10
N LYS A 6 -15.05 7.12 8.22
CA LYS A 6 -14.83 7.01 6.78
C LYS A 6 -13.45 7.57 6.47
N TYR A 7 -12.60 6.73 5.88
CA TYR A 7 -11.31 7.13 5.37
C TYR A 7 -11.41 7.30 3.86
N TYR A 8 -10.87 8.42 3.37
CA TYR A 8 -10.80 8.73 1.95
C TYR A 8 -9.34 8.75 1.54
N LEU A 9 -9.03 8.15 0.41
CA LEU A 9 -7.71 8.23 -0.19
C LEU A 9 -7.62 9.55 -0.97
N LYS A 10 -6.73 10.46 -0.54
CA LYS A 10 -6.41 11.69 -1.27
C LYS A 10 -5.09 11.47 -2.00
N LEU A 11 -5.15 11.51 -3.33
CA LEU A 11 -3.98 11.39 -4.21
C LEU A 11 -3.73 12.73 -4.92
N GLU A 12 -2.50 12.94 -5.36
CA GLU A 12 -2.16 14.03 -6.28
C GLU A 12 -2.92 13.85 -7.61
N GLU A 13 -3.25 14.96 -8.27
CA GLU A 13 -4.01 14.96 -9.54
C GLU A 13 -3.34 14.09 -10.62
N ASP A 14 -2.01 14.11 -10.65
CA ASP A 14 -1.19 13.39 -11.62
C ASP A 14 -0.77 11.99 -11.13
N PHE A 15 -1.32 11.49 -10.03
CA PHE A 15 -0.85 10.24 -9.41
C PHE A 15 -0.71 9.08 -10.40
N PHE A 16 -1.74 8.86 -11.23
CA PHE A 16 -1.73 7.78 -12.23
C PHE A 16 -0.82 8.06 -13.44
N ASN A 17 -0.38 9.32 -13.62
CA ASN A 17 0.58 9.72 -14.63
C ASN A 17 2.04 9.69 -14.15
N LYS A 18 2.28 9.42 -12.87
CA LYS A 18 3.64 9.27 -12.33
C LYS A 18 4.33 8.08 -12.98
N GLU A 19 5.60 8.25 -13.34
CA GLU A 19 6.39 7.25 -14.07
C GLU A 19 6.34 5.86 -13.40
N ALA A 20 6.48 5.80 -12.07
CA ALA A 20 6.40 4.55 -11.31
C ALA A 20 5.04 3.83 -11.46
N ILE A 21 3.94 4.58 -11.49
CA ILE A 21 2.58 4.01 -11.66
C ILE A 21 2.38 3.54 -13.10
N LEU A 22 2.82 4.32 -14.09
CA LEU A 22 2.78 3.92 -15.50
C LEU A 22 3.61 2.65 -15.76
N ILE A 23 4.78 2.52 -15.12
CA ILE A 23 5.61 1.31 -15.19
C ILE A 23 4.91 0.13 -14.52
N LEU A 24 4.25 0.35 -13.38
CA LEU A 24 3.49 -0.69 -12.68
C LEU A 24 2.36 -1.22 -13.54
N GLU A 25 1.56 -0.34 -14.15
CA GLU A 25 0.39 -0.71 -14.95
C GLU A 25 0.76 -1.43 -16.26
N LYS A 26 1.90 -1.11 -16.86
CA LYS A 26 2.40 -1.78 -18.08
C LYS A 26 2.87 -3.21 -17.86
N ARG A 27 3.09 -3.64 -16.61
CA ARG A 27 3.52 -5.02 -16.30
C ARG A 27 2.42 -6.03 -16.61
N SER A 28 2.81 -7.28 -16.79
CA SER A 28 1.88 -8.40 -16.71
C SER A 28 1.17 -8.36 -15.35
N ASN A 29 -0.16 -8.37 -15.35
CA ASN A 29 -0.99 -8.19 -14.15
C ASN A 29 -0.89 -6.79 -13.49
N GLY A 30 -0.49 -5.75 -14.22
CA GLY A 30 -0.37 -4.39 -13.70
C GLY A 30 -1.63 -3.89 -12.97
N PHE A 31 -2.83 -4.13 -13.52
CA PHE A 31 -4.08 -3.78 -12.85
C PHE A 31 -4.28 -4.46 -11.49
N LEU A 32 -3.83 -5.70 -11.36
CA LEU A 32 -3.89 -6.44 -10.10
C LEU A 32 -2.97 -5.80 -9.07
N TYR A 33 -1.74 -5.44 -9.47
CA TYR A 33 -0.80 -4.78 -8.58
C TYR A 33 -1.24 -3.36 -8.21
N THR A 34 -1.86 -2.62 -9.13
CA THR A 34 -2.46 -1.32 -8.83
C THR A 34 -3.61 -1.45 -7.82
N ASP A 35 -4.49 -2.44 -7.94
CA ASP A 35 -5.55 -2.71 -6.95
C ASP A 35 -4.97 -3.02 -5.56
N ILE A 36 -3.93 -3.85 -5.49
CA ILE A 36 -3.20 -4.13 -4.23
C ILE A 36 -2.67 -2.82 -3.65
N LEU A 37 -1.95 -2.01 -4.44
CA LEU A 37 -1.34 -0.76 -3.99
C LEU A 37 -2.38 0.19 -3.38
N ILE A 38 -3.50 0.42 -4.07
CA ILE A 38 -4.56 1.32 -3.62
C ILE A 38 -5.22 0.81 -2.33
N LYS A 39 -5.46 -0.50 -2.20
CA LYS A 39 -5.98 -1.10 -0.96
C LYS A 39 -5.01 -0.92 0.21
N LEU A 40 -3.72 -1.09 -0.02
CA LEU A 40 -2.69 -0.88 1.01
C LEU A 40 -2.55 0.59 1.41
N TYR A 41 -2.62 1.53 0.45
CA TYR A 41 -2.67 2.96 0.74
C TYR A 41 -3.84 3.30 1.66
N LEU A 42 -5.06 2.89 1.31
CA LEU A 42 -6.25 3.13 2.12
C LEU A 42 -6.11 2.52 3.52
N LYS A 43 -5.57 1.29 3.61
CA LYS A 43 -5.37 0.60 4.88
C LYS A 43 -4.42 1.35 5.82
N SER A 44 -3.37 1.94 5.27
CA SER A 44 -2.30 2.61 6.02
C SER A 44 -2.68 3.99 6.59
N ILE A 45 -3.82 4.58 6.17
CA ILE A 45 -4.22 5.94 6.55
C ILE A 45 -4.35 6.09 8.07
N LYS A 46 -4.89 5.08 8.75
CA LYS A 46 -5.09 5.12 10.21
C LYS A 46 -3.79 5.26 10.99
N ASP A 47 -2.69 4.76 10.44
CA ASP A 47 -1.40 4.66 11.10
C ASP A 47 -0.35 5.49 10.36
N ASN A 48 -0.75 6.68 9.87
CA ASN A 48 0.12 7.67 9.21
C ASN A 48 0.94 7.11 8.04
N GLY A 49 0.30 6.29 7.20
CA GLY A 49 0.95 5.69 6.04
C GLY A 49 1.72 4.40 6.38
N ARG A 50 1.70 3.93 7.62
CA ARG A 50 2.34 2.66 8.02
C ARG A 50 1.32 1.53 7.97
N LEU A 51 1.76 0.36 7.54
CA LEU A 51 0.96 -0.87 7.60
C LEU A 51 1.18 -1.54 8.96
N PHE A 52 0.36 -1.14 9.95
CA PHE A 52 0.43 -1.64 11.33
C PHE A 52 -0.88 -2.28 11.81
N TYR A 53 -0.77 -3.40 12.51
CA TYR A 53 -1.90 -4.00 13.22
C TYR A 53 -2.13 -3.25 14.54
N LYS A 54 -3.16 -2.40 14.57
CA LYS A 54 -3.64 -1.70 15.77
C LYS A 54 -2.53 -0.96 16.55
N ASN A 55 -1.53 -0.41 15.87
CA ASN A 55 -0.37 0.24 16.49
C ASN A 55 0.48 -0.69 17.41
N ILE A 56 0.41 -2.01 17.21
CA ILE A 56 1.17 -3.01 18.00
C ILE A 56 2.35 -3.56 17.21
N ARG A 57 2.13 -4.03 15.98
CA ARG A 57 3.15 -4.67 15.14
C ARG A 57 2.93 -4.40 13.64
N PRO A 58 3.97 -4.52 12.79
CA PRO A 58 3.78 -4.57 11.34
C PRO A 58 2.85 -5.71 10.93
N TYR A 59 2.10 -5.51 9.83
CA TYR A 59 1.42 -6.62 9.17
C TYR A 59 2.43 -7.57 8.52
N ASP A 60 2.16 -8.86 8.62
CA ASP A 60 2.85 -9.86 7.81
C ASP A 60 2.18 -10.02 6.43
N THR A 61 2.86 -10.70 5.51
CA THR A 61 2.38 -10.86 4.13
C THR A 61 1.06 -11.62 4.04
N ASN A 62 0.81 -12.58 4.95
CA ASN A 62 -0.43 -13.36 4.97
C ASN A 62 -1.62 -12.47 5.36
N GLU A 63 -1.46 -11.60 6.36
CA GLU A 63 -2.46 -10.62 6.75
C GLU A 63 -2.73 -9.62 5.61
N LEU A 64 -1.69 -9.14 4.93
CA LEU A 64 -1.83 -8.26 3.77
C LEU A 64 -2.55 -8.97 2.61
N ALA A 65 -2.31 -10.25 2.39
CA ALA A 65 -3.04 -11.07 1.44
C ALA A 65 -4.54 -11.12 1.76
N ALA A 66 -4.90 -11.36 3.03
CA ALA A 66 -6.28 -11.34 3.48
C ALA A 66 -6.94 -9.96 3.34
N ILE A 67 -6.23 -8.88 3.67
CA ILE A 67 -6.73 -7.49 3.54
C ILE A 67 -7.00 -7.14 2.08
N THR A 68 -6.06 -7.49 1.21
CA THR A 68 -6.12 -7.14 -0.21
C THR A 68 -7.02 -8.10 -1.01
N ARG A 69 -7.33 -9.27 -0.44
CA ARG A 69 -8.11 -10.37 -1.05
C ARG A 69 -7.41 -10.99 -2.25
N HIS A 70 -6.10 -11.16 -2.13
CA HIS A 70 -5.24 -11.80 -3.13
C HIS A 70 -4.45 -12.93 -2.49
N LYS A 71 -3.84 -13.78 -3.32
CA LYS A 71 -2.93 -14.83 -2.83
C LYS A 71 -1.68 -14.21 -2.21
N GLU A 72 -1.14 -14.85 -1.17
CA GLU A 72 0.07 -14.38 -0.49
C GLU A 72 1.27 -14.24 -1.43
N GLU A 73 1.45 -15.19 -2.35
CA GLU A 73 2.49 -15.17 -3.38
C GLU A 73 2.41 -13.91 -4.26
N VAL A 74 1.19 -13.53 -4.63
CA VAL A 74 0.92 -12.37 -5.49
C VAL A 74 1.16 -11.06 -4.73
N VAL A 75 0.78 -11.00 -3.45
CA VAL A 75 1.09 -9.84 -2.60
C VAL A 75 2.58 -9.72 -2.35
N ASN A 76 3.29 -10.82 -2.11
CA ASN A 76 4.75 -10.82 -1.95
C ASN A 76 5.44 -10.29 -3.22
N GLU A 77 5.01 -10.74 -4.41
CA GLU A 77 5.51 -10.21 -5.68
C GLU A 77 5.21 -8.71 -5.81
N ALA A 78 3.99 -8.28 -5.49
CA ALA A 78 3.59 -6.88 -5.54
C ALA A 78 4.45 -6.00 -4.63
N LEU A 79 4.68 -6.40 -3.36
CA LEU A 79 5.53 -5.68 -2.42
C LEU A 79 6.96 -5.52 -2.95
N ASN A 80 7.53 -6.58 -3.52
CA ASN A 80 8.86 -6.53 -4.13
C ASN A 80 8.92 -5.57 -5.33
N ILE A 81 7.85 -5.49 -6.13
CA ILE A 81 7.73 -4.52 -7.23
C ILE A 81 7.65 -3.10 -6.66
N PHE A 82 6.83 -2.87 -5.62
CA PHE A 82 6.64 -1.55 -5.04
C PHE A 82 7.92 -1.00 -4.41
N ILE A 83 8.74 -1.83 -3.76
CA ILE A 83 10.06 -1.44 -3.25
C ILE A 83 10.95 -0.98 -4.41
N LYS A 84 11.02 -1.76 -5.50
CA LYS A 84 11.85 -1.43 -6.67
C LYS A 84 11.41 -0.16 -7.40
N LEU A 85 10.12 0.17 -7.33
CA LEU A 85 9.54 1.39 -7.91
C LEU A 85 9.50 2.57 -6.93
N ASP A 86 10.07 2.42 -5.74
CA ASP A 86 10.08 3.44 -4.70
C ASP A 86 8.68 3.91 -4.26
N LEU A 87 7.69 3.02 -4.33
CA LEU A 87 6.31 3.29 -3.91
C LEU A 87 6.08 2.99 -2.42
N ILE A 88 6.90 2.09 -1.86
CA ILE A 88 6.92 1.74 -0.44
C ILE A 88 8.37 1.65 0.05
N GLU A 89 8.54 1.72 1.37
CA GLU A 89 9.79 1.42 2.07
C GLU A 89 9.53 0.47 3.25
N VAL A 90 10.54 -0.31 3.64
CA VAL A 90 10.49 -1.13 4.85
C VAL A 90 11.37 -0.45 5.90
N SER A 91 10.76 -0.02 7.01
CA SER A 91 11.46 0.58 8.15
C SER A 91 12.28 -0.46 8.92
N ASP A 92 13.18 0.02 9.79
CA ASP A 92 14.04 -0.85 10.61
C ASP A 92 13.26 -1.81 11.53
N ASP A 93 12.03 -1.44 11.92
CA ASP A 93 11.14 -2.27 12.72
C ASP A 93 10.28 -3.23 11.89
N GLY A 94 10.56 -3.36 10.58
CA GLY A 94 9.84 -4.21 9.64
C GLY A 94 8.52 -3.62 9.14
N ALA A 95 8.18 -2.38 9.51
CA ALA A 95 6.99 -1.71 9.02
C ALA A 95 7.09 -1.41 7.53
N ILE A 96 6.06 -1.75 6.76
CA ILE A 96 5.91 -1.22 5.41
C ILE A 96 5.29 0.18 5.50
N VAL A 97 5.94 1.17 4.89
CA VAL A 97 5.50 2.56 4.85
C VAL A 97 5.15 2.95 3.41
N MET A 98 3.95 3.49 3.24
CA MET A 98 3.38 3.90 1.97
C MET A 98 3.80 5.33 1.64
N LYS A 99 4.72 5.52 0.67
CA LYS A 99 5.36 6.83 0.41
C LYS A 99 4.39 7.92 -0.06
N ALA A 100 3.31 7.56 -0.77
CA ALA A 100 2.28 8.51 -1.14
C ALA A 100 1.50 9.07 0.07
N MET A 101 1.48 8.34 1.19
CA MET A 101 0.69 8.70 2.36
C MET A 101 1.46 9.51 3.41
N THR A 102 2.79 9.51 3.36
CA THR A 102 3.64 10.25 4.32
C THR A 102 3.81 11.73 3.96
N LYS A 103 3.54 12.11 2.71
CA LYS A 103 3.70 13.48 2.19
C LYS A 103 2.48 14.39 2.40
N LEU A 104 1.36 13.88 2.92
CA LEU A 104 0.10 14.63 3.07
C LEU A 104 0.05 15.56 4.30
N LYS A 105 1.19 16.09 4.77
CA LYS A 105 1.23 17.07 5.87
C LYS A 105 0.99 18.49 5.38
#